data_AF-A0A944L4Y3-F1
#
_entry.id   AF-A0A944L4Y3-F1
#
_cell.length_a   1.000
_cell.length_b   1.000
_cell.length_c   1.000
_cell.angle_alpha   90.00
_cell.angle_beta   90.00
_cell.angle_gamma   90.00
#
_symmetry.space_group_name_H-M   'P 1'
#
loop_
_entity.id
_entity.type
_entity.pdbx_description
1 polymer ?
#
loop_
_entity_poly.entity_id
_entity_poly.type
_entity_poly.pdbx_seq_one_letter_code
_entity_poly.pdbx_strand_id
1 'polypeptide(L)'
;MAMIGVTCHKGTGSQDEKKIQVDPKMKLDRVRKELETSGFIAPDGAGHKFRFVELTAASLPDLNQPGGGTVSPSNEEYLPLHKYLRNGNFFVTNIDAPRPDLLGIRSGFFEDRHLFVRVRLNNGDGAKENADINAFDPIMLTNVKPTNPDTPAGYFENVCVVVENSVVAFDLCSFAAAGYNYTIEPGIATRAKGGLAVCRQPGDGRQYLTTTSDRYGDVARTIRIVGADRANVHPSRYVRFQKVTFTTRRLTKVYGDGQKVELDTQPPNLNRADPRMWSLAPEPDSVAREQLQVIPGSSVKVGGPTQGSFSKTKMVGAGWEGDDWTRALGQVTVYFFVFRSWDDAHKVVSSYNAPESTTWN
;
A
#
# COMPACT_ATOMS: atom_id res chain seq x y z
N MET A 1 30.48 -28.57 2.94
CA MET A 1 29.16 -27.95 3.23
C MET A 1 28.40 -27.81 1.93
N ALA A 2 27.09 -28.02 1.92
CA ALA A 2 26.30 -27.95 0.70
C ALA A 2 26.08 -26.48 0.31
N MET A 3 26.58 -26.10 -0.87
CA MET A 3 26.26 -24.82 -1.49
C MET A 3 24.81 -24.85 -1.96
N ILE A 4 24.11 -23.73 -1.83
CA ILE A 4 22.77 -23.56 -2.38
C ILE A 4 22.77 -22.50 -3.47
N GLY A 5 21.93 -22.69 -4.48
CA GLY A 5 21.63 -21.67 -5.46
C GLY A 5 20.67 -20.65 -4.89
N VAL A 6 21.07 -19.39 -4.84
CA VAL A 6 20.22 -18.27 -4.43
C VAL A 6 20.21 -17.19 -5.51
N THR A 7 19.17 -16.37 -5.50
CA THR A 7 18.99 -15.28 -6.45
C THR A 7 19.08 -13.94 -5.73
N CYS A 8 20.04 -13.11 -6.15
CA CYS A 8 20.15 -11.71 -5.75
C CYS A 8 19.36 -10.84 -6.72
N HIS A 9 18.58 -9.91 -6.19
CA HIS A 9 17.81 -8.94 -6.96
C HIS A 9 18.19 -7.52 -6.60
N LYS A 10 18.31 -6.64 -7.60
CA LYS A 10 18.53 -5.18 -7.43
C LYS A 10 17.51 -4.29 -8.15
N GLY A 11 16.52 -4.91 -8.78
CA GLY A 11 15.53 -4.30 -9.67
C GLY A 11 14.79 -5.37 -10.49
N THR A 12 13.80 -4.96 -11.26
CA THR A 12 12.96 -5.87 -12.05
C THR A 12 13.51 -6.16 -13.45
N GLY A 13 14.59 -5.50 -13.88
CA GLY A 13 15.23 -5.75 -15.18
C GLY A 13 15.88 -7.12 -15.26
N SER A 14 16.10 -7.65 -16.47
CA SER A 14 16.82 -8.92 -16.65
C SER A 14 18.29 -8.86 -16.18
N GLN A 15 18.90 -7.67 -16.22
CA GLN A 15 20.25 -7.40 -15.71
C GLN A 15 20.29 -7.13 -14.20
N ASP A 16 19.11 -7.10 -13.56
CA ASP A 16 18.94 -6.84 -12.14
C ASP A 16 18.75 -8.12 -11.32
N GLU A 17 18.92 -9.28 -11.94
CA GLU A 17 18.90 -10.60 -11.31
C GLU A 17 20.25 -11.29 -11.46
N LYS A 18 20.76 -11.87 -10.37
CA LYS A 18 21.98 -12.68 -10.37
C LYS A 18 21.79 -13.93 -9.54
N LYS A 19 21.97 -15.09 -10.16
CA LYS A 19 22.07 -16.37 -9.44
C LYS A 19 23.50 -16.59 -8.99
N ILE A 20 23.68 -16.91 -7.72
CA ILE A 20 24.97 -17.21 -7.10
C ILE A 20 24.89 -18.52 -6.32
N GLN A 21 26.02 -19.19 -6.15
CA GLN A 21 26.14 -20.39 -5.32
C GLN A 21 26.83 -20.00 -4.03
N VAL A 22 26.15 -20.17 -2.90
CA VAL A 22 26.66 -19.70 -1.61
C VAL A 22 26.41 -20.71 -0.50
N ASP A 23 27.26 -20.67 0.52
CA ASP A 23 26.95 -21.26 1.81
C ASP A 23 25.92 -20.34 2.52
N PRO A 24 24.76 -20.83 3.00
CA PRO A 24 23.79 -20.02 3.73
C PRO A 24 24.36 -19.31 4.98
N LYS A 25 25.46 -19.83 5.55
CA LYS A 25 26.17 -19.25 6.69
C LYS A 25 27.24 -18.24 6.28
N MET A 26 27.47 -18.07 4.97
CA MET A 26 28.35 -17.03 4.43
C MET A 26 27.91 -15.67 4.94
N LYS A 27 28.89 -14.86 5.37
CA LYS A 27 28.67 -13.49 5.85
C LYS A 27 28.37 -12.57 4.68
N LEU A 28 27.57 -11.54 4.92
CA LEU A 28 27.14 -10.60 3.88
C LEU A 28 28.33 -9.88 3.22
N ASP A 29 29.43 -9.62 3.95
CA ASP A 29 30.63 -9.00 3.38
C ASP A 29 31.26 -9.85 2.26
N ARG A 30 31.23 -11.18 2.41
CA ARG A 30 31.71 -12.13 1.40
C ARG A 30 30.76 -12.20 0.21
N VAL A 31 29.46 -12.22 0.47
CA VAL A 31 28.42 -12.16 -0.59
C VAL A 31 28.58 -10.87 -1.40
N ARG A 32 28.81 -9.73 -0.73
CA ARG A 32 29.09 -8.45 -1.40
C ARG A 32 30.29 -8.56 -2.33
N LYS A 33 31.42 -9.08 -1.85
CA LYS A 33 32.63 -9.25 -2.67
C LYS A 33 32.38 -10.11 -3.90
N GLU A 34 31.55 -11.15 -3.79
CA GLU A 34 31.14 -11.98 -4.94
C GLU A 34 30.31 -11.18 -5.95
N LEU A 35 29.32 -10.40 -5.47
CA LEU A 35 28.50 -9.55 -6.33
C LEU A 35 29.33 -8.47 -7.03
N GLU A 36 30.27 -7.83 -6.32
CA GLU A 36 31.21 -6.84 -6.86
C GLU A 36 32.16 -7.45 -7.89
N THR A 37 32.78 -8.60 -7.57
CA THR A 37 33.71 -9.31 -8.49
C THR A 37 33.00 -9.73 -9.76
N SER A 38 31.71 -10.09 -9.67
CA SER A 38 30.90 -10.46 -10.81
C SER A 38 30.38 -9.27 -11.64
N GLY A 39 30.68 -8.04 -11.23
CA GLY A 39 30.19 -6.80 -11.84
C GLY A 39 28.70 -6.55 -11.64
N PHE A 40 28.03 -7.28 -10.75
CA PHE A 40 26.59 -7.15 -10.54
C PHE A 40 26.24 -5.89 -9.75
N ILE A 41 27.04 -5.53 -8.76
CA ILE A 41 26.99 -4.23 -8.08
C ILE A 41 28.35 -3.53 -8.21
N ALA A 42 28.33 -2.21 -8.17
CA ALA A 42 29.56 -1.44 -8.13
C ALA A 42 30.18 -1.49 -6.72
N PRO A 43 31.51 -1.41 -6.59
CA PRO A 43 32.16 -1.22 -5.30
C PRO A 43 31.70 0.06 -4.61
N ASP A 44 31.67 0.03 -3.28
CA ASP A 44 31.35 1.20 -2.47
C ASP A 44 32.30 2.38 -2.80
N GLY A 45 31.73 3.57 -3.05
CA GLY A 45 32.47 4.79 -3.39
C GLY A 45 32.44 5.19 -4.87
N ALA A 46 31.94 4.34 -5.77
CA ALA A 46 31.82 4.61 -7.21
C ALA A 46 30.50 5.30 -7.63
N GLY A 47 29.84 6.03 -6.72
CA GLY A 47 28.59 6.77 -6.99
C GLY A 47 27.29 5.95 -6.89
N HIS A 48 27.37 4.64 -6.65
CA HIS A 48 26.23 3.79 -6.32
C HIS A 48 26.48 3.10 -4.98
N LYS A 49 25.60 3.32 -3.99
CA LYS A 49 25.70 2.71 -2.67
C LYS A 49 24.67 1.59 -2.55
N PHE A 50 25.05 0.39 -2.98
CA PHE A 50 24.20 -0.77 -2.82
C PHE A 50 24.25 -1.27 -1.38
N ARG A 51 23.09 -1.49 -0.75
CA ARG A 51 22.94 -2.06 0.59
C ARG A 51 22.05 -3.27 0.56
N PHE A 52 22.33 -4.28 1.39
CA PHE A 52 21.41 -5.39 1.56
C PHE A 52 20.11 -4.89 2.21
N VAL A 53 18.97 -5.35 1.70
CA VAL A 53 17.67 -5.06 2.31
C VAL A 53 17.48 -5.98 3.50
N GLU A 54 17.06 -5.40 4.62
CA GLU A 54 16.72 -6.15 5.82
C GLU A 54 15.27 -6.62 5.73
N LEU A 55 15.08 -7.95 5.65
CA LEU A 55 13.78 -8.57 5.43
C LEU A 55 13.17 -9.19 6.69
N THR A 56 13.67 -8.88 7.89
CA THR A 56 13.23 -9.60 9.10
C THR A 56 12.02 -8.94 9.77
N ALA A 57 11.10 -9.73 10.32
CA ALA A 57 9.96 -9.18 11.07
C ALA A 57 10.41 -8.47 12.38
N ALA A 58 11.59 -8.80 12.88
CA ALA A 58 12.17 -8.16 14.07
C ALA A 58 12.64 -6.72 13.81
N SER A 59 12.86 -6.32 12.54
CA SER A 59 13.29 -4.97 12.17
C SER A 59 12.13 -3.99 11.93
N LEU A 60 10.89 -4.39 12.17
CA LEU A 60 9.72 -3.51 12.05
C LEU A 60 9.79 -2.27 12.96
N PRO A 61 10.24 -2.36 14.23
CA PRO A 61 10.49 -1.17 15.05
C PRO A 61 11.59 -0.28 14.48
N ASP A 62 12.59 -0.86 13.81
CA ASP A 62 13.74 -0.17 13.25
C ASP A 62 13.46 0.47 11.89
N LEU A 63 12.40 0.08 11.17
CA LEU A 63 11.93 0.81 9.99
C LEU A 63 11.70 2.29 10.31
N ASN A 64 11.30 2.63 11.54
CA ASN A 64 11.09 4.01 11.94
C ASN A 64 12.38 4.82 12.21
N GLN A 65 13.56 4.19 12.24
CA GLN A 65 14.85 4.86 12.43
C GLN A 65 15.51 5.25 11.09
N PRO A 66 16.31 6.33 11.00
CA PRO A 66 17.08 6.64 9.79
C PRO A 66 17.94 5.45 9.33
N GLY A 67 17.87 5.08 8.05
CA GLY A 67 18.61 3.92 7.49
C GLY A 67 18.02 2.53 7.79
N GLY A 68 17.02 2.41 8.66
CA GLY A 68 16.35 1.12 8.95
C GLY A 68 15.70 0.48 7.71
N GLY A 69 15.72 -0.86 7.66
CA GLY A 69 15.34 -1.63 6.47
C GLY A 69 16.50 -1.91 5.50
N THR A 70 17.70 -1.39 5.79
CA THR A 70 18.93 -1.73 5.08
C THR A 70 20.04 -2.09 6.07
N VAL A 71 20.96 -2.97 5.66
CA VAL A 71 22.10 -3.36 6.48
C VAL A 71 23.22 -2.33 6.36
N SER A 72 23.71 -1.83 7.51
CA SER A 72 24.91 -0.99 7.55
C SER A 72 26.15 -1.78 7.08
N PRO A 73 27.04 -1.18 6.25
CA PRO A 73 28.27 -1.83 5.81
C PRO A 73 29.13 -2.39 6.94
N SER A 74 29.20 -1.67 8.08
CA SER A 74 29.96 -2.08 9.27
C SER A 74 29.47 -3.39 9.87
N ASN A 75 28.24 -3.79 9.59
CA ASN A 75 27.62 -4.97 10.20
C ASN A 75 27.72 -6.21 9.30
N GLU A 76 28.06 -6.05 8.03
CA GLU A 76 28.01 -7.12 7.03
C GLU A 76 28.98 -8.29 7.34
N GLU A 77 30.10 -8.02 8.02
CA GLU A 77 31.06 -9.06 8.43
C GLU A 77 30.51 -9.98 9.54
N TYR A 78 29.50 -9.52 10.29
CA TYR A 78 28.92 -10.26 11.41
C TYR A 78 27.64 -11.00 11.01
N LEU A 79 26.97 -10.56 9.95
CA LEU A 79 25.63 -11.00 9.58
C LEU A 79 25.66 -12.14 8.54
N PRO A 80 25.05 -13.31 8.83
CA PRO A 80 25.00 -14.41 7.87
C PRO A 80 23.82 -14.27 6.89
N LEU A 81 24.03 -14.68 5.63
CA LEU A 81 23.07 -14.52 4.53
C LEU A 81 21.70 -15.16 4.80
N HIS A 82 21.63 -16.34 5.42
CA HIS A 82 20.36 -17.04 5.63
C HIS A 82 19.31 -16.24 6.41
N LYS A 83 19.73 -15.24 7.20
CA LYS A 83 18.78 -14.33 7.90
C LYS A 83 18.08 -13.35 6.97
N TYR A 84 18.58 -13.20 5.75
CA TYR A 84 18.11 -12.25 4.73
C TYR A 84 17.53 -12.95 3.49
N LEU A 85 17.44 -14.28 3.51
CA LEU A 85 16.85 -15.06 2.42
C LEU A 85 15.32 -15.15 2.59
N ARG A 86 14.60 -14.99 1.48
CA ARG A 86 13.16 -15.21 1.32
C ARG A 86 12.94 -16.08 0.08
N ASN A 87 12.51 -17.33 0.26
CA ASN A 87 12.32 -18.28 -0.85
C ASN A 87 13.55 -18.41 -1.77
N GLY A 88 14.76 -18.43 -1.19
CA GLY A 88 16.01 -18.49 -1.97
C GLY A 88 16.38 -17.16 -2.66
N ASN A 89 15.66 -16.07 -2.39
CA ASN A 89 15.96 -14.73 -2.89
C ASN A 89 16.51 -13.83 -1.79
N PHE A 90 17.37 -12.89 -2.13
CA PHE A 90 17.70 -11.73 -1.29
C PHE A 90 17.84 -10.49 -2.15
N PHE A 91 17.79 -9.31 -1.53
CA PHE A 91 17.71 -8.04 -2.24
C PHE A 91 18.85 -7.11 -1.84
N VAL A 92 19.37 -6.40 -2.84
CA VAL A 92 20.25 -5.24 -2.64
C VAL A 92 19.58 -4.03 -3.26
N THR A 93 19.62 -2.90 -2.57
CA THR A 93 18.99 -1.64 -3.01
C THR A 93 20.04 -0.56 -3.17
N ASN A 94 19.91 0.30 -4.18
CA ASN A 94 20.74 1.49 -4.30
C ASN A 94 20.12 2.62 -3.46
N ILE A 95 20.72 2.92 -2.30
CA ILE A 95 20.18 3.93 -1.37
C ILE A 95 20.28 5.37 -1.91
N ASP A 96 21.13 5.59 -2.92
CA ASP A 96 21.30 6.88 -3.59
C ASP A 96 20.45 6.98 -4.89
N ALA A 97 19.59 5.99 -5.17
CA ALA A 97 18.77 6.01 -6.36
C ALA A 97 17.76 7.19 -6.36
N PRO A 98 17.54 7.86 -7.50
CA PRO A 98 16.54 8.94 -7.61
C PRO A 98 15.11 8.44 -7.39
N ARG A 99 14.89 7.13 -7.54
CA ARG A 99 13.65 6.42 -7.21
C ARG A 99 14.01 5.29 -6.26
N PRO A 100 14.00 5.54 -4.94
CA PRO A 100 14.32 4.51 -3.96
C PRO A 100 13.28 3.39 -3.99
N ASP A 101 13.71 2.19 -3.60
CA ASP A 101 12.81 1.07 -3.39
C ASP A 101 11.93 1.35 -2.17
N LEU A 102 10.72 0.80 -2.16
CA LEU A 102 9.79 0.92 -1.03
C LEU A 102 9.77 -0.38 -0.26
N LEU A 103 9.90 -0.28 1.06
CA LEU A 103 9.73 -1.36 2.01
C LEU A 103 8.44 -1.11 2.78
N GLY A 104 7.59 -2.10 2.96
CA GLY A 104 6.34 -1.93 3.71
C GLY A 104 5.72 -3.25 4.11
N ILE A 105 4.76 -3.21 5.03
CA ILE A 105 4.07 -4.41 5.50
C ILE A 105 2.81 -4.60 4.66
N ARG A 106 2.66 -5.76 4.01
CA ARG A 106 1.41 -6.07 3.31
C ARG A 106 0.25 -6.11 4.31
N SER A 107 -0.83 -5.41 3.98
CA SER A 107 -2.05 -5.38 4.77
C SER A 107 -3.28 -5.61 3.90
N GLY A 108 -4.35 -6.16 4.48
CA GLY A 108 -5.66 -6.27 3.81
C GLY A 108 -6.48 -4.98 3.86
N PHE A 109 -6.10 -4.03 4.73
CA PHE A 109 -6.76 -2.74 4.90
C PHE A 109 -5.80 -1.72 5.52
N PHE A 110 -6.11 -0.44 5.35
CA PHE A 110 -5.50 0.67 6.08
C PHE A 110 -6.44 1.09 7.21
N GLU A 111 -5.90 1.47 8.37
CA GLU A 111 -6.69 1.83 9.53
C GLU A 111 -6.21 3.14 10.19
N ASP A 112 -7.18 3.93 10.66
CA ASP A 112 -6.97 4.96 11.69
C ASP A 112 -8.20 5.02 12.58
N ARG A 113 -8.02 4.75 13.88
CA ARG A 113 -9.07 4.79 14.89
C ARG A 113 -10.32 4.00 14.47
N HIS A 114 -11.41 4.67 14.10
CA HIS A 114 -12.66 4.04 13.69
C HIS A 114 -12.81 3.85 12.18
N LEU A 115 -11.82 4.24 11.38
CA LEU A 115 -11.88 4.13 9.92
C LEU A 115 -11.00 2.99 9.43
N PHE A 116 -11.60 2.11 8.62
CA PHE A 116 -10.88 1.08 7.87
C PHE A 116 -11.12 1.29 6.38
N VAL A 117 -10.06 1.20 5.58
CA VAL A 117 -10.12 1.41 4.13
C VAL A 117 -9.47 0.22 3.42
N ARG A 118 -10.23 -0.48 2.59
CA ARG A 118 -9.71 -1.46 1.64
C ARG A 118 -9.77 -0.92 0.22
N VAL A 119 -8.67 -1.06 -0.51
CA VAL A 119 -8.62 -0.77 -1.94
C VAL A 119 -8.65 -2.08 -2.70
N ARG A 120 -9.58 -2.22 -3.65
CA ARG A 120 -9.70 -3.41 -4.50
C ARG A 120 -10.00 -3.03 -5.94
N LEU A 121 -9.93 -4.01 -6.84
CA LEU A 121 -10.45 -3.81 -8.19
C LEU A 121 -11.97 -3.58 -8.16
N ASN A 122 -12.43 -2.68 -9.03
CA ASN A 122 -13.85 -2.49 -9.28
C ASN A 122 -14.35 -3.61 -10.20
N ASN A 123 -14.96 -4.64 -9.61
CA ASN A 123 -15.51 -5.80 -10.32
C ASN A 123 -16.92 -5.56 -10.87
N GLY A 124 -17.48 -4.35 -10.70
CA GLY A 124 -18.73 -3.93 -11.30
C GLY A 124 -18.48 -3.19 -12.62
N ASP A 125 -18.68 -1.87 -12.60
CA ASP A 125 -18.52 -1.01 -13.78
C ASP A 125 -17.10 -1.05 -14.38
N GLY A 126 -16.08 -1.37 -13.58
CA GLY A 126 -14.68 -1.43 -14.00
C GLY A 126 -14.18 -2.79 -14.50
N ALA A 127 -14.99 -3.85 -14.45
CA ALA A 127 -14.51 -5.23 -14.63
C ALA A 127 -13.84 -5.46 -15.98
N LYS A 128 -14.46 -4.95 -17.06
CA LYS A 128 -13.92 -5.10 -18.42
C LYS A 128 -12.58 -4.37 -18.59
N GLU A 129 -12.49 -3.13 -18.10
CA GLU A 129 -11.25 -2.33 -18.19
C GLU A 129 -10.11 -3.00 -17.45
N ASN A 130 -10.39 -3.57 -16.28
CA ASN A 130 -9.40 -4.30 -15.49
C ASN A 130 -8.94 -5.58 -16.19
N ALA A 131 -9.86 -6.31 -16.83
CA ALA A 131 -9.52 -7.51 -17.60
C ALA A 131 -8.66 -7.18 -18.83
N ASP A 132 -8.98 -6.11 -19.55
CA ASP A 132 -8.25 -5.69 -20.76
C ASP A 132 -6.76 -5.39 -20.50
N ILE A 133 -6.41 -5.01 -19.26
CA ILE A 133 -5.02 -4.74 -18.85
C ILE A 133 -4.41 -5.86 -17.99
N ASN A 134 -5.11 -6.98 -17.81
CA ASN A 134 -4.72 -8.07 -16.89
C ASN A 134 -4.38 -7.54 -15.48
N ALA A 135 -5.22 -6.65 -14.95
CA ALA A 135 -5.06 -6.13 -13.60
C ALA A 135 -5.19 -7.26 -12.57
N PHE A 136 -4.40 -7.17 -11.51
CA PHE A 136 -4.49 -8.03 -10.33
C PHE A 136 -4.82 -7.19 -9.09
N ASP A 137 -5.12 -7.87 -7.99
CA ASP A 137 -5.50 -7.22 -6.75
C ASP A 137 -4.44 -6.21 -6.27
N PRO A 138 -4.84 -4.99 -5.87
CA PRO A 138 -3.91 -3.98 -5.41
C PRO A 138 -2.97 -4.48 -4.29
N ILE A 139 -1.70 -4.10 -4.38
CA ILE A 139 -0.75 -4.32 -3.29
C ILE A 139 -0.89 -3.18 -2.30
N MET A 140 -1.39 -3.48 -1.12
CA MET A 140 -1.60 -2.52 -0.03
C MET A 140 -0.49 -2.69 1.02
N LEU A 141 0.26 -1.62 1.26
CA LEU A 141 1.40 -1.59 2.18
C LEU A 141 1.19 -0.54 3.26
N THR A 142 1.40 -0.91 4.52
CA THR A 142 1.44 -0.03 5.69
C THR A 142 2.88 0.16 6.17
N ASN A 143 3.13 1.20 6.97
CA ASN A 143 4.46 1.50 7.52
C ASN A 143 5.52 1.59 6.41
N VAL A 144 5.20 2.29 5.32
CA VAL A 144 6.05 2.28 4.14
C VAL A 144 7.24 3.21 4.30
N LYS A 145 8.41 2.70 3.91
CA LYS A 145 9.66 3.42 3.96
C LYS A 145 10.46 3.28 2.67
N PRO A 146 10.93 4.40 2.11
CA PRO A 146 11.92 4.38 1.05
C PRO A 146 13.29 3.93 1.56
N THR A 147 14.03 3.17 0.74
CA THR A 147 15.39 2.72 1.08
C THR A 147 16.43 3.84 1.08
N ASN A 148 16.09 5.03 0.58
CA ASN A 148 16.95 6.20 0.66
C ASN A 148 16.90 6.80 2.09
N PRO A 149 18.05 6.87 2.80
CA PRO A 149 18.13 7.32 4.19
C PRO A 149 17.83 8.81 4.39
N ASP A 150 17.94 9.62 3.33
CA ASP A 150 17.64 11.06 3.35
C ASP A 150 16.14 11.33 3.18
N THR A 151 15.34 10.30 2.88
CA THR A 151 13.87 10.45 2.86
C THR A 151 13.35 10.48 4.30
N PRO A 152 12.64 11.53 4.73
CA PRO A 152 12.13 11.61 6.09
C PRO A 152 11.30 10.37 6.47
N ALA A 153 11.45 9.90 7.71
CA ALA A 153 10.62 8.83 8.24
C ALA A 153 9.13 9.24 8.21
N GLY A 154 8.23 8.29 7.89
CA GLY A 154 6.79 8.56 7.81
C GLY A 154 6.35 9.31 6.54
N TYR A 155 7.21 9.46 5.53
CA TYR A 155 6.85 10.12 4.27
C TYR A 155 5.73 9.40 3.51
N PHE A 156 5.60 8.07 3.67
CA PHE A 156 4.52 7.26 3.12
C PHE A 156 3.91 6.35 4.20
N GLU A 157 2.79 6.73 4.80
CA GLU A 157 2.16 5.88 5.82
C GLU A 157 1.47 4.65 5.20
N ASN A 158 0.64 4.89 4.17
CA ASN A 158 -0.08 3.84 3.44
C ASN A 158 0.13 3.97 1.93
N VAL A 159 0.66 2.92 1.30
CA VAL A 159 0.88 2.87 -0.16
C VAL A 159 0.00 1.81 -0.79
N CYS A 160 -0.65 2.17 -1.89
CA CYS A 160 -1.37 1.25 -2.75
C CYS A 160 -0.71 1.21 -4.13
N VAL A 161 -0.24 0.03 -4.55
CA VAL A 161 0.38 -0.18 -5.87
C VAL A 161 -0.58 -0.98 -6.76
N VAL A 162 -0.80 -0.52 -7.99
CA VAL A 162 -1.70 -1.16 -8.96
C VAL A 162 -1.09 -1.21 -10.36
N VAL A 163 -1.65 -2.02 -11.25
CA VAL A 163 -1.33 -1.94 -12.69
C VAL A 163 -1.86 -0.61 -13.24
N GLU A 164 -1.10 0.07 -14.10
CA GLU A 164 -1.53 1.34 -14.68
C GLU A 164 -2.85 1.20 -15.45
N ASN A 165 -3.78 2.14 -15.23
CA ASN A 165 -5.17 2.15 -15.71
C ASN A 165 -6.14 1.22 -14.96
N SER A 166 -5.73 0.62 -13.84
CA SER A 166 -6.67 -0.14 -12.99
C SER A 166 -7.83 0.74 -12.52
N VAL A 167 -9.05 0.24 -12.65
CA VAL A 167 -10.25 0.82 -12.08
C VAL A 167 -10.48 0.23 -10.70
N VAL A 168 -10.44 1.07 -9.68
CA VAL A 168 -10.49 0.66 -8.27
C VAL A 168 -11.82 1.02 -7.62
N ALA A 169 -12.09 0.32 -6.53
CA ALA A 169 -13.17 0.59 -5.59
C ALA A 169 -12.60 0.68 -4.17
N PHE A 170 -13.27 1.47 -3.33
CA PHE A 170 -12.91 1.64 -1.93
C PHE A 170 -14.00 1.07 -1.04
N ASP A 171 -13.67 0.08 -0.21
CA ASP A 171 -14.56 -0.36 0.85
C ASP A 171 -14.16 0.36 2.15
N LEU A 172 -15.10 1.10 2.72
CA LEU A 172 -14.92 1.96 3.89
C LEU A 172 -15.72 1.38 5.06
N CYS A 173 -15.05 1.01 6.15
CA CYS A 173 -15.71 0.64 7.41
C CYS A 173 -15.61 1.75 8.43
N SER A 174 -16.68 1.94 9.17
CA SER A 174 -16.74 2.76 10.37
C SER A 174 -17.96 2.37 11.19
N PHE A 175 -18.06 2.95 12.37
CA PHE A 175 -19.15 2.76 13.31
C PHE A 175 -20.53 3.08 12.68
N ALA A 176 -21.59 2.32 13.00
CA ALA A 176 -22.89 2.25 12.32
C ALA A 176 -23.76 3.55 12.28
N ALA A 177 -23.22 4.69 12.68
CA ALA A 177 -23.75 6.03 12.41
C ALA A 177 -22.64 6.91 11.84
N ALA A 178 -22.10 6.53 10.66
CA ALA A 178 -20.92 7.17 10.08
C ALA A 178 -21.20 7.80 8.71
N GLY A 179 -20.84 9.07 8.60
CA GLY A 179 -20.70 9.76 7.33
C GLY A 179 -19.26 9.60 6.89
N TYR A 180 -19.06 9.17 5.65
CA TYR A 180 -17.75 9.14 5.02
C TYR A 180 -17.62 10.31 4.08
N ASN A 181 -16.42 10.84 4.00
CA ASN A 181 -16.00 11.70 2.91
C ASN A 181 -14.65 11.18 2.45
N TYR A 182 -14.44 11.17 1.14
CA TYR A 182 -13.11 11.01 0.62
C TYR A 182 -12.75 12.26 -0.17
N THR A 183 -11.58 12.80 0.13
CA THR A 183 -11.02 13.90 -0.61
C THR A 183 -9.87 13.34 -1.44
N ILE A 184 -10.02 13.43 -2.75
CA ILE A 184 -8.89 13.27 -3.67
C ILE A 184 -8.25 14.66 -3.75
N GLU A 185 -7.05 14.79 -3.18
CA GLU A 185 -6.28 16.03 -3.27
C GLU A 185 -5.25 15.88 -4.40
N PRO A 186 -5.54 16.38 -5.62
CA PRO A 186 -4.47 16.72 -6.53
C PRO A 186 -3.73 17.89 -5.93
N GLY A 187 -2.40 17.92 -6.08
CA GLY A 187 -1.58 18.98 -5.52
C GLY A 187 -2.04 20.41 -5.85
N ILE A 188 -2.89 20.65 -6.88
CA ILE A 188 -3.47 22.00 -7.16
C ILE A 188 -4.94 22.06 -7.67
N ALA A 189 -5.60 21.08 -8.31
CA ALA A 189 -6.96 21.36 -8.82
C ALA A 189 -7.92 20.17 -8.98
N THR A 190 -9.12 20.37 -8.43
CA THR A 190 -10.35 19.54 -8.39
C THR A 190 -10.43 18.54 -7.24
N ARG A 191 -11.08 18.96 -6.16
CA ARG A 191 -11.62 18.04 -5.15
C ARG A 191 -12.75 17.26 -5.80
N ALA A 192 -12.62 15.94 -5.91
CA ALA A 192 -13.81 15.10 -5.91
C ALA A 192 -14.49 15.29 -4.56
N LYS A 193 -15.61 16.02 -4.51
CA LYS A 193 -16.41 16.17 -3.29
C LYS A 193 -17.46 15.06 -3.32
N GLY A 194 -17.10 13.90 -2.77
CA GLY A 194 -17.98 12.74 -2.70
C GLY A 194 -18.14 12.28 -1.26
N GLY A 195 -19.12 12.82 -0.55
CA GLY A 195 -19.55 12.25 0.72
C GLY A 195 -20.39 11.00 0.45
N LEU A 196 -19.95 9.84 0.93
CA LEU A 196 -20.78 8.65 1.01
C LEU A 196 -21.28 8.53 2.44
N ALA A 197 -22.58 8.44 2.66
CA ALA A 197 -23.14 8.23 3.99
C ALA A 197 -23.82 6.88 4.04
N VAL A 198 -23.54 6.11 5.09
CA VAL A 198 -24.29 4.90 5.41
C VAL A 198 -24.73 4.99 6.86
N CYS A 199 -26.01 4.71 7.06
CA CYS A 199 -26.62 4.66 8.37
C CYS A 199 -27.63 3.51 8.40
N ARG A 200 -27.66 2.75 9.50
CA ARG A 200 -28.79 1.87 9.81
C ARG A 200 -29.79 2.58 10.72
N GLN A 201 -31.02 2.05 10.77
CA GLN A 201 -32.05 2.55 11.68
C GLN A 201 -31.62 2.44 13.16
N PRO A 202 -32.10 3.35 14.02
CA PRO A 202 -31.83 3.33 15.46
C PRO A 202 -32.33 2.01 16.08
N GLY A 203 -31.41 1.25 16.68
CA GLY A 203 -31.69 -0.03 17.34
C GLY A 203 -30.50 -0.99 17.36
N ASP A 204 -29.66 -0.97 16.31
CA ASP A 204 -28.52 -1.90 16.13
C ASP A 204 -27.17 -1.36 16.68
N GLY A 205 -27.22 -0.46 17.68
CA GLY A 205 -26.24 0.59 18.00
C GLY A 205 -24.80 0.24 18.42
N ARG A 206 -24.20 -0.87 17.98
CA ARG A 206 -22.77 -1.22 18.25
C ARG A 206 -22.02 -1.87 17.09
N GLN A 207 -22.48 -1.73 15.85
CA GLN A 207 -21.88 -2.43 14.71
C GLN A 207 -20.98 -1.52 13.86
N TYR A 208 -20.05 -2.12 13.11
CA TYR A 208 -19.31 -1.47 12.05
C TYR A 208 -19.95 -1.82 10.71
N LEU A 209 -20.08 -0.83 9.82
CA LEU A 209 -20.73 -0.97 8.52
C LEU A 209 -19.78 -0.61 7.39
N THR A 210 -19.76 -1.47 6.38
CA THR A 210 -19.03 -1.25 5.14
C THR A 210 -19.86 -0.42 4.17
N THR A 211 -19.23 0.56 3.56
CA THR A 211 -19.73 1.28 2.40
C THR A 211 -18.75 1.16 1.26
N THR A 212 -19.23 0.87 0.06
CA THR A 212 -18.38 0.81 -1.12
C THR A 212 -18.49 2.09 -1.94
N SER A 213 -17.35 2.63 -2.36
CA SER A 213 -17.21 3.69 -3.34
C SER A 213 -16.61 3.13 -4.63
N ASP A 214 -17.45 2.90 -5.64
CA ASP A 214 -17.02 2.38 -6.95
C ASP A 214 -16.80 3.50 -7.99
N ARG A 215 -17.14 4.75 -7.65
CA ARG A 215 -17.14 5.91 -8.55
C ARG A 215 -16.89 7.22 -7.81
N TYR A 216 -16.54 8.26 -8.56
CA TYR A 216 -16.55 9.64 -8.09
C TYR A 216 -17.94 10.03 -7.58
N GLY A 217 -17.98 10.80 -6.48
CA GLY A 217 -19.23 11.17 -5.82
C GLY A 217 -19.98 12.32 -6.48
N ASP A 218 -19.26 13.23 -7.12
CA ASP A 218 -19.77 14.39 -7.84
C ASP A 218 -20.07 14.11 -9.31
N VAL A 219 -19.43 13.09 -9.91
CA VAL A 219 -19.62 12.73 -11.32
C VAL A 219 -19.82 11.24 -11.53
N ALA A 220 -20.55 10.87 -12.59
CA ALA A 220 -20.84 9.48 -12.94
C ALA A 220 -19.71 8.75 -13.63
N ARG A 221 -18.53 8.75 -12.99
CA ARG A 221 -17.30 8.17 -13.52
C ARG A 221 -16.65 7.23 -12.52
N THR A 222 -16.14 6.10 -12.99
CA THR A 222 -15.33 5.18 -12.18
C THR A 222 -14.01 5.82 -11.77
N ILE A 223 -13.32 5.22 -10.80
CA ILE A 223 -12.05 5.72 -10.27
C ILE A 223 -10.90 4.95 -10.92
N ARG A 224 -10.21 5.55 -11.89
CA ARG A 224 -9.10 4.93 -12.61
C ARG A 224 -7.76 5.46 -12.10
N ILE A 225 -6.84 4.57 -11.72
CA ILE A 225 -5.50 4.97 -11.29
C ILE A 225 -4.55 5.00 -12.49
N VAL A 226 -3.90 6.14 -12.72
CA VAL A 226 -2.94 6.34 -13.83
C VAL A 226 -1.60 6.86 -13.30
N GLY A 227 -0.54 6.77 -14.09
CA GLY A 227 0.76 7.34 -13.73
C GLY A 227 0.76 8.86 -13.65
N ALA A 228 1.73 9.42 -12.92
CA ALA A 228 1.91 10.86 -12.70
C ALA A 228 1.93 11.70 -13.99
N ASP A 229 2.44 11.14 -15.08
CA ASP A 229 2.44 11.72 -16.43
C ASP A 229 1.03 12.02 -16.96
N ARG A 230 0.01 11.25 -16.52
CA ARG A 230 -1.39 11.39 -16.90
C ARG A 230 -2.28 11.89 -15.77
N ALA A 231 -1.83 11.75 -14.53
CA ALA A 231 -2.56 12.16 -13.33
C ALA A 231 -2.46 13.69 -13.05
N ASN A 232 -2.08 14.53 -14.02
CA ASN A 232 -1.87 15.97 -13.82
C ASN A 232 -0.97 16.30 -12.60
N VAL A 233 0.04 15.46 -12.33
CA VAL A 233 1.03 15.74 -11.30
C VAL A 233 2.04 16.72 -11.88
N HIS A 234 1.93 18.00 -11.52
CA HIS A 234 2.79 19.03 -12.09
C HIS A 234 4.27 18.74 -11.77
N PRO A 235 5.19 18.84 -12.74
CA PRO A 235 6.62 18.69 -12.48
C PRO A 235 7.07 19.77 -11.49
N SER A 236 7.69 19.35 -10.38
CA SER A 236 8.36 20.22 -9.41
C SER A 236 9.61 19.54 -8.86
N ARG A 237 10.50 20.31 -8.22
CA ARG A 237 11.78 19.82 -7.67
C ARG A 237 11.66 18.75 -6.57
N TYR A 238 10.48 18.62 -5.96
CA TYR A 238 10.19 17.61 -4.94
C TYR A 238 9.17 16.60 -5.50
N VAL A 239 9.27 15.34 -5.09
CA VAL A 239 8.32 14.30 -5.50
C VAL A 239 6.93 14.70 -5.00
N ARG A 240 6.01 15.01 -5.93
CA ARG A 240 4.62 15.34 -5.61
C ARG A 240 3.75 14.12 -5.88
N PHE A 241 2.80 13.87 -4.99
CA PHE A 241 1.88 12.75 -5.05
C PHE A 241 0.46 13.27 -5.17
N GLN A 242 -0.40 12.49 -5.81
CA GLN A 242 -1.82 12.56 -5.49
C GLN A 242 -2.07 11.63 -4.31
N LYS A 243 -2.77 12.13 -3.31
CA LYS A 243 -3.19 11.34 -2.15
C LYS A 243 -4.72 11.29 -2.11
N VAL A 244 -5.24 10.17 -1.64
CA VAL A 244 -6.66 10.02 -1.34
C VAL A 244 -6.80 9.94 0.16
N THR A 245 -7.44 10.94 0.75
CA THR A 245 -7.71 10.99 2.19
C THR A 245 -9.16 10.64 2.42
N PHE A 246 -9.37 9.55 3.15
CA PHE A 246 -10.67 9.13 3.64
C PHE A 246 -10.84 9.65 5.06
N THR A 247 -12.00 10.23 5.35
CA THR A 247 -12.35 10.72 6.68
C THR A 247 -13.73 10.20 7.02
N THR A 248 -13.90 9.75 8.26
CA THR A 248 -15.22 9.37 8.78
C THR A 248 -15.61 10.24 9.96
N ARG A 249 -16.89 10.56 10.05
CA ARG A 249 -17.48 11.35 11.13
C ARG A 249 -18.75 10.71 11.64
N ARG A 250 -19.12 11.03 12.87
CA ARG A 250 -20.40 10.63 13.44
C ARG A 250 -21.54 11.38 12.75
N LEU A 251 -22.58 10.66 12.35
CA LEU A 251 -23.84 11.23 11.91
C LEU A 251 -24.73 11.50 13.12
N THR A 252 -25.43 12.63 13.09
CA THR A 252 -26.40 13.01 14.11
C THR A 252 -27.83 12.90 13.60
N LYS A 253 -28.03 13.01 12.27
CA LYS A 253 -29.35 12.86 11.63
C LYS A 253 -29.23 12.30 10.23
N VAL A 254 -30.25 11.55 9.82
CA VAL A 254 -30.42 11.05 8.45
C VAL A 254 -31.85 11.30 7.96
N TYR A 255 -31.96 11.65 6.69
CA TYR A 255 -33.20 12.01 6.00
C TYR A 255 -33.49 11.00 4.88
N GLY A 256 -34.51 10.17 5.06
CA GLY A 256 -34.93 9.16 4.06
C GLY A 256 -36.45 9.12 3.95
N ASP A 257 -36.97 8.99 2.72
CA ASP A 257 -38.41 8.84 2.42
C ASP A 257 -39.34 9.86 3.12
N GLY A 258 -38.89 11.12 3.21
CA GLY A 258 -39.64 12.20 3.86
C GLY A 258 -39.63 12.15 5.39
N GLN A 259 -38.94 11.18 6.00
CA GLN A 259 -38.77 11.06 7.46
C GLN A 259 -37.37 11.48 7.91
N LYS A 260 -37.32 12.08 9.10
CA LYS A 260 -36.11 12.47 9.80
C LYS A 260 -35.86 11.49 10.94
N VAL A 261 -34.66 10.90 10.97
CA VAL A 261 -34.21 10.01 12.03
C VAL A 261 -33.03 10.66 12.76
N GLU A 262 -33.16 10.88 14.07
CA GLU A 262 -32.06 11.33 14.92
C GLU A 262 -31.23 10.15 15.42
N LEU A 263 -29.92 10.36 15.53
CA LEU A 263 -28.95 9.35 15.88
C LEU A 263 -28.16 9.82 17.11
N ASP A 264 -28.39 9.16 18.25
CA ASP A 264 -27.69 9.45 19.52
C ASP A 264 -26.68 8.36 19.90
N THR A 265 -26.14 7.66 18.90
CA THR A 265 -25.15 6.60 19.14
C THR A 265 -23.74 7.20 19.17
N GLN A 266 -22.98 6.85 20.21
CA GLN A 266 -21.55 7.18 20.33
C GLN A 266 -20.70 6.00 19.86
N PRO A 267 -19.55 6.25 19.19
CA PRO A 267 -18.62 5.18 18.87
C PRO A 267 -18.14 4.50 20.17
N PRO A 268 -17.94 3.17 20.15
CA PRO A 268 -17.39 2.47 21.30
C PRO A 268 -15.97 2.98 21.59
N ASN A 269 -15.50 2.83 22.82
CA ASN A 269 -14.06 3.01 23.08
C ASN A 269 -13.29 1.98 22.26
N LEU A 270 -12.25 2.43 21.54
CA LEU A 270 -11.36 1.55 20.78
C LEU A 270 -10.61 0.64 21.75
N ASN A 271 -11.12 -0.56 21.95
CA ASN A 271 -10.37 -1.62 22.59
C ASN A 271 -9.90 -2.56 21.49
N ARG A 272 -8.62 -2.48 21.10
CA ARG A 272 -8.02 -3.30 20.02
C ARG A 272 -8.24 -4.81 20.18
N ALA A 273 -8.65 -5.27 21.37
CA ALA A 273 -8.95 -6.66 21.66
C ALA A 273 -10.41 -7.11 21.39
N ASP A 274 -11.36 -6.23 21.02
CA ASP A 274 -12.76 -6.65 20.75
C ASP A 274 -12.91 -7.22 19.32
N PRO A 275 -13.20 -8.52 19.16
CA PRO A 275 -13.25 -9.15 17.85
C PRO A 275 -14.41 -8.71 16.96
N ARG A 276 -15.42 -8.06 17.53
CA ARG A 276 -16.62 -7.64 16.81
C ARG A 276 -16.45 -6.34 16.03
N MET A 277 -15.31 -5.64 16.20
CA MET A 277 -14.96 -4.48 15.37
C MET A 277 -14.49 -4.87 13.96
N TRP A 278 -14.29 -6.17 13.70
CA TRP A 278 -13.60 -6.70 12.52
C TRP A 278 -14.52 -7.22 11.40
N SER A 279 -15.76 -6.73 11.25
CA SER A 279 -16.64 -7.19 10.16
C SER A 279 -16.16 -6.85 8.73
N LEU A 280 -15.15 -5.97 8.60
CA LEU A 280 -14.35 -5.80 7.37
C LEU A 280 -12.98 -6.47 7.39
N ALA A 281 -12.52 -6.95 8.54
CA ALA A 281 -11.41 -7.88 8.48
C ALA A 281 -11.96 -9.08 7.70
N PRO A 282 -11.29 -9.52 6.64
CA PRO A 282 -11.57 -10.87 6.15
C PRO A 282 -11.54 -11.81 7.37
N GLU A 283 -12.31 -12.90 7.34
CA GLU A 283 -11.92 -14.02 8.20
C GLU A 283 -10.40 -14.18 8.06
N PRO A 284 -9.67 -14.46 9.15
CA PRO A 284 -8.25 -14.75 9.08
C PRO A 284 -8.02 -16.08 8.35
N ASP A 285 -8.66 -16.28 7.20
CA ASP A 285 -8.33 -17.27 6.22
C ASP A 285 -6.95 -16.91 5.67
N SER A 286 -6.00 -17.54 6.34
CA SER A 286 -4.68 -17.90 5.86
C SER A 286 -3.69 -16.77 5.69
N VAL A 287 -2.94 -16.46 6.76
CA VAL A 287 -1.47 -16.44 6.74
C VAL A 287 -0.79 -15.64 5.59
N ALA A 288 -1.42 -14.60 5.04
CA ALA A 288 -0.69 -13.48 4.47
C ALA A 288 -0.15 -12.69 5.67
N ARG A 289 0.78 -13.33 6.38
CA ARG A 289 1.52 -12.78 7.52
C ARG A 289 1.93 -11.36 7.16
N GLU A 290 2.01 -10.49 8.17
CA GLU A 290 2.73 -9.22 8.15
C GLU A 290 4.13 -9.43 7.54
N GLN A 291 4.18 -9.47 6.21
CA GLN A 291 5.35 -9.80 5.43
C GLN A 291 5.85 -8.47 4.92
N LEU A 292 7.09 -8.17 5.31
CA LEU A 292 7.80 -7.08 4.69
C LEU A 292 7.89 -7.36 3.20
N GLN A 293 7.37 -6.44 2.41
CA GLN A 293 7.41 -6.45 0.97
C GLN A 293 8.41 -5.43 0.47
N VAL A 294 9.03 -5.76 -0.65
CA VAL A 294 9.93 -4.87 -1.38
C VAL A 294 9.27 -4.52 -2.71
N ILE A 295 9.10 -3.23 -2.98
CA ILE A 295 8.66 -2.70 -4.27
C ILE A 295 9.83 -1.94 -4.88
N PRO A 296 10.48 -2.47 -5.93
CA PRO A 296 11.59 -1.79 -6.57
C PRO A 296 11.16 -0.42 -7.13
N GLY A 297 11.87 0.65 -6.77
CA GLY A 297 11.53 2.01 -7.16
C GLY A 297 11.66 2.25 -8.66
N SER A 298 12.51 1.47 -9.32
CA SER A 298 12.63 1.42 -10.78
C SER A 298 11.38 0.86 -11.46
N SER A 299 10.66 -0.05 -10.80
CA SER A 299 9.49 -0.76 -11.34
C SER A 299 8.19 0.04 -11.27
N VAL A 300 8.16 1.10 -10.44
CA VAL A 300 6.97 1.92 -10.21
C VAL A 300 7.16 3.39 -10.59
N LYS A 301 6.05 4.08 -10.74
CA LYS A 301 5.95 5.53 -10.77
C LYS A 301 4.81 5.98 -9.86
N VAL A 302 4.88 7.23 -9.41
CA VAL A 302 3.78 7.86 -8.69
C VAL A 302 2.51 7.73 -9.53
N GLY A 303 1.43 7.33 -8.89
CA GLY A 303 0.11 7.19 -9.47
C GLY A 303 -0.87 8.18 -8.88
N GLY A 304 -2.03 8.29 -9.51
CA GLY A 304 -3.12 9.11 -9.02
C GLY A 304 -4.45 8.74 -9.63
N PRO A 305 -5.56 8.94 -8.90
CA PRO A 305 -6.90 8.71 -9.42
C PRO A 305 -7.29 9.76 -10.47
N THR A 306 -7.90 9.29 -11.55
CA THR A 306 -8.52 10.06 -12.62
C THR A 306 -9.89 9.49 -12.97
N GLN A 307 -10.72 10.27 -13.65
CA GLN A 307 -12.03 9.82 -14.08
C GLN A 307 -11.92 8.74 -15.16
N GLY A 308 -12.49 7.57 -14.88
CA GLY A 308 -12.58 6.45 -15.82
C GLY A 308 -13.84 6.51 -16.70
N SER A 309 -14.36 5.33 -17.06
CA SER A 309 -15.60 5.23 -17.84
C SER A 309 -16.83 5.64 -17.04
N PHE A 310 -17.97 5.76 -17.74
CA PHE A 310 -19.24 6.04 -17.10
C PHE A 310 -19.61 4.92 -16.12
N SER A 311 -20.03 5.30 -14.92
CA SER A 311 -20.49 4.35 -13.90
C SER A 311 -22.02 4.28 -13.88
N LYS A 312 -22.57 3.08 -14.01
CA LYS A 312 -24.02 2.81 -13.89
C LYS A 312 -24.47 2.76 -12.44
N THR A 313 -23.53 2.60 -11.52
CA THR A 313 -23.77 2.63 -10.07
C THR A 313 -24.39 3.97 -9.68
N LYS A 314 -25.58 3.92 -9.07
CA LYS A 314 -26.23 5.10 -8.50
C LYS A 314 -25.75 5.27 -7.05
N MET A 315 -25.30 6.46 -6.69
CA MET A 315 -25.12 6.77 -5.27
C MET A 315 -26.49 6.96 -4.65
N VAL A 316 -26.84 6.11 -3.69
CA VAL A 316 -28.03 6.26 -2.87
C VAL A 316 -27.62 7.13 -1.69
N GLY A 317 -27.99 8.41 -1.74
CA GLY A 317 -27.76 9.36 -0.65
C GLY A 317 -29.09 9.76 -0.03
N ALA A 318 -29.35 9.30 1.19
CA ALA A 318 -30.21 10.03 2.12
C ALA A 318 -29.56 11.40 2.40
N GLY A 319 -30.32 12.43 2.75
CA GLY A 319 -29.71 13.63 3.35
C GLY A 319 -29.12 13.26 4.72
N TRP A 320 -28.09 13.97 5.20
CA TRP A 320 -27.52 13.70 6.53
C TRP A 320 -26.91 14.95 7.17
N GLU A 321 -26.95 15.00 8.50
CA GLU A 321 -26.18 15.90 9.34
C GLU A 321 -25.23 15.08 10.21
N GLY A 322 -24.10 15.67 10.59
CA GLY A 322 -23.12 15.02 11.44
C GLY A 322 -22.17 16.03 12.07
N ASP A 323 -21.28 15.52 12.92
CA ASP A 323 -20.29 16.34 13.61
C ASP A 323 -19.38 17.08 12.62
N ASP A 324 -18.70 18.13 13.09
CA ASP A 324 -17.72 18.82 12.26
C ASP A 324 -16.56 17.87 11.84
N TRP A 325 -16.01 18.05 10.65
CA TRP A 325 -14.90 17.22 10.15
C TRP A 325 -13.62 17.36 11.00
N THR A 326 -13.47 18.44 11.75
CA THR A 326 -12.43 18.60 12.79
C THR A 326 -12.55 17.58 13.92
N ARG A 327 -13.73 16.96 14.09
CA ARG A 327 -14.01 15.88 15.04
C ARG A 327 -14.10 14.52 14.35
N ALA A 328 -13.34 14.32 13.27
CA ALA A 328 -13.28 13.05 12.56
C ALA A 328 -13.01 11.88 13.52
N LEU A 329 -13.76 10.79 13.37
CA LEU A 329 -13.59 9.55 14.12
C LEU A 329 -12.39 8.72 13.63
N GLY A 330 -11.93 8.99 12.40
CA GLY A 330 -10.76 8.38 11.78
C GLY A 330 -10.41 9.05 10.46
N GLN A 331 -9.14 9.03 10.10
CA GLN A 331 -8.62 9.55 8.84
C GLN A 331 -7.50 8.66 8.29
N VAL A 332 -7.68 8.15 7.07
CA VAL A 332 -6.69 7.32 6.36
C VAL A 332 -6.24 8.06 5.11
N THR A 333 -4.93 8.25 4.93
CA THR A 333 -4.35 8.80 3.71
C THR A 333 -3.63 7.72 2.93
N VAL A 334 -3.97 7.58 1.65
CA VAL A 334 -3.40 6.57 0.75
C VAL A 334 -2.61 7.26 -0.37
N TYR A 335 -1.38 6.80 -0.58
CA TYR A 335 -0.52 7.18 -1.69
C TYR A 335 -0.57 6.12 -2.78
N PHE A 336 -0.86 6.53 -4.02
CA PHE A 336 -0.94 5.59 -5.14
C PHE A 336 0.35 5.53 -5.93
N PHE A 337 0.72 4.32 -6.32
CA PHE A 337 1.77 4.04 -7.30
C PHE A 337 1.21 3.13 -8.38
N VAL A 338 1.77 3.24 -9.58
CA VAL A 338 1.49 2.30 -10.66
C VAL A 338 2.77 1.64 -11.12
N PHE A 339 2.67 0.36 -11.49
CA PHE A 339 3.75 -0.31 -12.20
C PHE A 339 3.99 0.34 -13.56
N ARG A 340 5.25 0.41 -13.98
CA ARG A 340 5.63 0.95 -15.30
C ARG A 340 5.29 0.01 -16.44
N SER A 341 5.25 -1.28 -16.15
CA SER A 341 4.91 -2.32 -17.12
C SER A 341 4.21 -3.48 -16.42
N TRP A 342 3.53 -4.31 -17.21
CA TRP A 342 2.93 -5.54 -16.70
C TRP A 342 4.02 -6.54 -16.25
N ASP A 343 5.16 -6.60 -16.95
CA ASP A 343 6.28 -7.49 -16.59
C ASP A 343 6.87 -7.13 -15.23
N ASP A 344 7.03 -5.83 -14.95
CA ASP A 344 7.45 -5.34 -13.63
C ASP A 344 6.48 -5.79 -12.55
N ALA A 345 5.19 -5.61 -12.81
CA ALA A 345 4.11 -5.97 -11.91
C ALA A 345 4.11 -7.47 -11.60
N HIS A 346 4.20 -8.29 -12.65
CA HIS A 346 4.27 -9.75 -12.55
C HIS A 346 5.49 -10.19 -11.75
N LYS A 347 6.69 -9.66 -12.02
CA LYS A 347 7.92 -10.02 -11.28
C LYS A 347 7.85 -9.63 -9.81
N VAL A 348 7.28 -8.47 -9.49
CA VAL A 348 7.16 -8.01 -8.10
C VAL A 348 6.22 -8.92 -7.30
N VAL A 349 5.11 -9.36 -7.91
CA VAL A 349 4.15 -10.26 -7.25
C VAL A 349 4.68 -11.70 -7.17
N SER A 350 5.28 -12.20 -8.25
CA SER A 350 5.64 -13.62 -8.39
C SER A 350 7.03 -13.99 -7.86
N SER A 351 7.97 -13.04 -7.81
CA SER A 351 9.36 -13.31 -7.41
C SER A 351 9.76 -12.55 -6.14
N TYR A 352 9.56 -11.23 -6.12
CA TYR A 352 10.01 -10.40 -4.98
C TYR A 352 9.22 -10.68 -3.71
N ASN A 353 7.89 -10.75 -3.86
CA ASN A 353 6.96 -10.86 -2.74
C ASN A 353 6.18 -12.17 -2.78
N ALA A 354 6.76 -13.20 -3.38
CA ALA A 354 6.17 -14.52 -3.47
C ALA A 354 5.90 -15.05 -2.04
N PRO A 355 4.72 -15.64 -1.79
CA PRO A 355 4.44 -16.25 -0.49
C PRO A 355 5.49 -17.30 -0.16
N GLU A 356 5.90 -17.39 1.12
CA GLU A 356 6.85 -18.41 1.56
C GLU A 356 6.36 -19.80 1.12
N SER A 357 7.20 -20.57 0.41
CA SER A 357 6.86 -21.95 0.14
C SER A 357 6.78 -22.69 1.47
N THR A 358 5.62 -23.26 1.80
CA THR A 358 5.36 -24.06 3.02
C THR A 358 6.07 -25.43 2.98
N THR A 359 7.36 -25.44 2.66
CA THR A 359 8.20 -26.64 2.72
C THR A 359 9.59 -26.28 3.25
N TRP A 360 9.70 -26.31 4.57
CA TRP A 360 10.93 -26.68 5.25
C TRP A 360 10.58 -27.79 6.24
N ASN A 361 10.52 -29.03 5.74
CA ASN A 361 10.66 -30.24 6.57
C ASN A 361 11.89 -30.98 6.08
#